data_AF-A0A3L8E1Z6-F1
#
_entry.id   AF-A0A3L8E1Z6-F1
#
_cell.length_a   1.000
_cell.length_b   1.000
_cell.length_c   1.000
_cell.angle_alpha   90.00
_cell.angle_beta   90.00
_cell.angle_gamma   90.00
#
_symmetry.space_group_name_H-M   'P 1'
#
loop_
_entity.id
_entity.type
_entity.pdbx_description
1 polymer ?
#
loop_
_entity_poly.entity_id
_entity_poly.type
_entity_poly.pdbx_seq_one_letter_code
_entity_poly.pdbx_strand_id
1 'polypeptide(L)'
;MSTGLENFSATLLVVGDHRDTEVQRLDAKVSAPLSQYAMICKHARDDVKNTFAARDREFTGRRQLDKVRERNPRNRQMSQAKSELMKASVEMSRVVKGLEEQINSFERRKLHDLKSVLLDFVTIELRFHRKALELLTKAYQDIVSIDEIKDLED
;
A
#
# COMPACT_ATOMS: atom_id res chain seq x y z
N MET A 1 -38.38 -23.70 26.70
CA MET A 1 -37.35 -22.62 26.61
C MET A 1 -36.14 -23.05 25.76
N SER A 2 -35.76 -24.34 25.82
CA SER A 2 -34.53 -24.86 25.19
C SER A 2 -34.44 -24.55 23.68
N THR A 3 -35.50 -24.79 22.91
CA THR A 3 -35.45 -24.66 21.44
C THR A 3 -35.22 -23.23 20.95
N GLY A 4 -35.87 -22.23 21.55
CA GLY A 4 -35.67 -20.83 21.17
C GLY A 4 -34.25 -20.33 21.48
N LEU A 5 -33.73 -20.72 22.65
CA LEU A 5 -32.35 -20.40 23.04
C LEU A 5 -31.30 -21.19 22.24
N GLU A 6 -31.57 -22.45 21.89
CA GLU A 6 -30.73 -23.26 21.01
C GLU A 6 -30.65 -22.65 19.61
N ASN A 7 -31.78 -22.24 19.03
CA ASN A 7 -31.83 -21.59 17.72
C ASN A 7 -31.11 -20.23 17.72
N PHE A 8 -31.29 -19.45 18.79
CA PHE A 8 -30.58 -18.19 18.98
C PHE A 8 -29.07 -18.42 19.09
N SER A 9 -28.64 -19.38 19.92
CA SER A 9 -27.24 -19.74 20.10
C SER A 9 -26.60 -20.19 18.79
N ALA A 10 -27.27 -21.07 18.03
CA ALA A 10 -26.82 -21.51 16.72
C ALA A 10 -26.68 -20.34 15.73
N THR A 11 -27.63 -19.39 15.77
CA THR A 11 -27.56 -18.21 14.91
C THR A 11 -26.38 -17.30 15.28
N LEU A 12 -26.07 -17.14 16.57
CA LEU A 12 -24.90 -16.38 17.02
C LEU A 12 -23.57 -17.03 16.61
N LEU A 13 -23.47 -18.37 16.63
CA LEU A 13 -22.29 -19.07 16.12
C LEU A 13 -22.03 -18.72 14.66
N VAL A 14 -23.07 -18.75 13.82
CA VAL A 14 -22.96 -18.40 12.40
C VAL A 14 -22.57 -16.93 12.20
N VAL A 15 -23.07 -16.00 13.03
CA VAL A 15 -22.61 -14.60 13.01
C VAL A 15 -21.11 -14.51 13.34
N GLY A 16 -20.64 -15.30 14.31
CA GLY A 16 -19.22 -15.43 14.65
C GLY A 16 -18.37 -15.87 13.46
N ASP A 17 -18.77 -16.96 12.79
CA ASP A 17 -18.06 -17.49 11.61
C ASP A 17 -17.95 -16.44 10.48
N HIS A 18 -19.02 -15.67 10.26
CA HIS A 18 -19.02 -14.59 9.29
C HIS A 18 -18.08 -13.44 9.68
N ARG A 19 -17.97 -13.12 10.96
CA ARG A 19 -17.04 -12.11 11.47
C ARG A 19 -15.60 -12.57 11.33
N ASP A 20 -15.29 -13.83 11.63
CA ASP A 20 -13.95 -14.37 11.42
C ASP A 20 -13.55 -14.34 9.93
N THR A 21 -14.51 -14.68 9.05
CA THR A 21 -14.32 -14.56 7.60
C THR A 21 -14.08 -13.12 7.16
N GLU A 22 -14.80 -12.16 7.73
CA GLU A 22 -14.59 -10.72 7.49
C GLU A 22 -13.17 -10.31 7.90
N VAL A 23 -12.74 -10.65 9.12
CA VAL A 23 -11.41 -10.32 9.63
C VAL A 23 -10.32 -10.88 8.73
N GLN A 24 -10.43 -12.15 8.33
CA GLN A 24 -9.47 -12.77 7.39
C GLN A 24 -9.41 -12.03 6.04
N ARG A 25 -10.56 -11.58 5.53
CA ARG A 25 -10.61 -10.82 4.28
C ARG A 25 -10.04 -9.42 4.42
N LEU A 26 -10.32 -8.72 5.52
CA LEU A 26 -9.74 -7.42 5.82
C LEU A 26 -8.21 -7.52 5.92
N ASP A 27 -7.71 -8.53 6.62
CA ASP A 27 -6.26 -8.73 6.71
C ASP A 27 -5.63 -8.97 5.32
N ALA A 28 -6.20 -9.89 4.54
CA ALA A 28 -5.66 -10.24 3.23
C ALA A 28 -5.80 -9.16 2.15
N LYS A 29 -6.89 -8.38 2.16
CA LYS A 29 -7.24 -7.43 1.09
C LYS A 29 -6.98 -5.97 1.46
N VAL A 30 -6.81 -5.65 2.73
CA VAL A 30 -6.61 -4.28 3.21
C VAL A 30 -5.26 -4.17 3.92
N SER A 31 -5.06 -4.91 5.01
CA SER A 31 -3.85 -4.80 5.84
C SER A 31 -2.59 -5.23 5.09
N ALA A 32 -2.62 -6.39 4.42
CA ALA A 32 -1.45 -6.94 3.73
C ALA A 32 -1.00 -6.05 2.55
N PRO A 33 -1.87 -5.58 1.64
CA PRO A 33 -1.46 -4.64 0.59
C PRO A 33 -0.91 -3.32 1.12
N LEU A 34 -1.53 -2.73 2.15
CA LEU A 34 -1.05 -1.48 2.75
C LEU A 34 0.32 -1.66 3.42
N SER A 35 0.57 -2.82 4.04
CA SER A 35 1.85 -3.12 4.69
C SER A 35 3.02 -3.17 3.69
N GLN A 36 2.77 -3.59 2.45
CA GLN A 36 3.80 -3.62 1.39
C GLN A 36 4.28 -2.21 0.99
N TYR A 37 3.47 -1.18 1.20
CA TYR A 37 3.84 0.20 0.84
C TYR A 37 5.03 0.73 1.64
N ALA A 38 5.33 0.17 2.82
CA ALA A 38 6.55 0.50 3.54
C ALA A 38 7.82 0.24 2.69
N MET A 39 7.86 -0.91 2.01
CA MET A 39 8.97 -1.29 1.12
C MET A 39 8.91 -0.54 -0.21
N ILE A 40 7.73 -0.37 -0.81
CA ILE A 40 7.57 0.37 -2.08
C ILE A 40 8.05 1.82 -1.91
N CYS A 41 7.63 2.50 -0.84
CA CYS A 41 8.07 3.85 -0.52
C CYS A 41 9.58 3.93 -0.20
N LYS A 42 10.15 2.87 0.40
CA LYS A 42 11.60 2.80 0.62
C LYS A 42 12.35 2.80 -0.71
N HIS A 43 11.96 1.95 -1.65
CA HIS A 43 12.58 1.90 -2.98
C HIS A 43 12.47 3.23 -3.73
N ALA A 44 11.28 3.85 -3.74
CA ALA A 44 11.10 5.17 -4.37
C ALA A 44 12.03 6.24 -3.77
N ARG A 45 12.23 6.25 -2.44
CA ARG A 45 13.19 7.16 -1.80
C ARG A 45 14.64 6.87 -2.19
N ASP A 46 15.00 5.60 -2.32
CA ASP A 46 16.36 5.22 -2.68
C ASP A 46 16.68 5.59 -4.14
N ASP A 47 15.71 5.51 -5.05
CA ASP A 47 15.85 6.00 -6.44
C ASP A 47 16.07 7.52 -6.51
N VAL A 48 15.34 8.28 -5.68
CA VAL A 48 15.56 9.73 -5.53
C VAL A 48 16.97 10.01 -5.02
N LYS A 49 17.43 9.31 -3.97
CA LYS A 49 18.80 9.47 -3.44
C LYS A 49 19.86 9.15 -4.49
N ASN A 50 19.67 8.09 -5.28
CA ASN A 50 20.60 7.73 -6.36
C ASN A 50 20.71 8.83 -7.41
N THR A 51 19.59 9.48 -7.74
CA THR A 51 19.55 10.61 -8.66
C THR A 51 20.29 11.83 -8.09
N PHE A 52 20.12 12.14 -6.81
CA PHE A 52 20.90 13.18 -6.14
C PHE A 52 22.40 12.88 -6.12
N ALA A 53 22.80 11.62 -5.87
CA ALA A 53 24.21 11.24 -5.91
C ALA A 53 24.84 11.43 -7.29
N ALA A 54 24.12 11.12 -8.38
CA ALA A 54 24.59 11.37 -9.74
C ALA A 54 24.72 12.87 -10.04
N ARG A 55 23.76 13.68 -9.58
CA ARG A 55 23.81 15.16 -9.68
C ARG A 55 25.05 15.71 -8.98
N ASP A 56 25.35 15.23 -7.78
CA ASP A 56 26.49 15.69 -7.00
C ASP A 56 27.83 15.34 -7.67
N ARG A 57 27.91 14.18 -8.34
CA ARG A 57 29.08 13.81 -9.16
C ARG A 57 29.25 14.73 -10.36
N GLU A 58 28.17 15.04 -11.09
CA GLU A 58 28.22 15.97 -12.22
C GLU A 58 28.64 17.38 -11.77
N PHE A 59 28.05 17.87 -10.67
CA PHE A 59 28.39 19.16 -10.09
C PHE A 59 29.87 19.23 -9.66
N THR A 60 30.35 18.18 -9.00
CA THR A 60 31.76 18.08 -8.59
C THR A 60 32.70 18.03 -9.79
N GLY A 61 32.37 17.24 -10.82
CA GLY A 61 33.14 17.19 -12.07
C GLY A 61 33.22 18.54 -12.78
N ARG A 62 32.12 19.31 -12.75
CA ARG A 62 32.09 20.66 -13.34
C ARG A 62 33.02 21.62 -12.61
N ARG A 63 32.95 21.64 -11.27
CA ARG A 63 33.88 22.42 -10.44
C ARG A 63 35.34 22.05 -10.65
N GLN A 64 35.65 20.77 -10.87
CA GLN A 64 37.01 20.33 -11.16
C GLN A 64 37.50 20.85 -12.52
N LEU A 65 36.65 20.78 -13.55
CA LEU A 65 36.97 21.31 -14.88
C LEU A 65 37.24 22.82 -14.83
N ASP A 66 36.42 23.59 -14.11
CA ASP A 66 36.59 25.04 -13.95
C ASP A 66 37.95 25.37 -13.30
N LYS A 67 38.33 24.65 -12.24
CA LYS A 67 39.63 24.82 -11.56
C LYS A 67 40.83 24.50 -12.48
N VAL A 68 40.74 23.46 -13.30
CA VAL A 68 41.82 23.09 -14.25
C VAL A 68 41.94 24.15 -15.35
N ARG A 69 40.80 24.70 -15.79
CA ARG A 69 40.74 25.76 -16.80
C ARG A 69 41.38 27.06 -16.34
N GLU A 70 41.16 27.47 -15.09
CA GLU A 70 41.79 28.66 -14.51
C GLU A 70 43.31 28.52 -14.36
N ARG A 71 43.81 27.32 -14.04
CA ARG A 71 45.26 27.10 -13.84
C ARG A 71 46.06 27.06 -15.13
N ASN A 72 45.62 26.31 -16.14
CA ASN A 72 46.32 26.23 -17.43
C ASN A 72 45.42 25.68 -18.57
N PRO A 73 45.02 26.50 -19.55
CA PRO A 73 44.07 26.12 -20.60
C PRO A 73 44.53 25.00 -21.56
N ARG A 74 45.83 24.69 -21.65
CA ARG A 74 46.41 23.74 -22.63
C ARG A 74 46.96 22.44 -22.00
N ASN A 75 46.57 22.13 -20.76
CA ASN A 75 47.08 20.97 -20.03
C ASN A 75 46.39 19.65 -20.45
N ARG A 76 47.11 18.52 -20.52
CA ARG A 76 46.54 17.16 -20.72
C ARG A 76 45.44 16.81 -19.70
N GLN A 77 45.54 17.35 -18.48
CA GLN A 77 44.53 17.19 -17.43
C GLN A 77 43.17 17.80 -17.83
N MET A 78 43.14 18.80 -18.72
CA MET A 78 41.90 19.39 -19.25
C MET A 78 41.08 18.36 -20.03
N SER A 79 41.73 17.61 -20.93
CA SER A 79 41.07 16.60 -21.75
C SER A 79 40.50 15.47 -20.90
N GLN A 80 41.20 15.07 -19.84
CA GLN A 80 40.74 14.07 -18.88
C GLN A 80 39.50 14.56 -18.09
N ALA A 81 39.59 15.74 -17.47
CA ALA A 81 38.48 16.32 -16.71
C ALA A 81 37.22 16.55 -17.58
N LYS A 82 37.41 16.93 -18.86
CA LYS A 82 36.30 17.07 -19.81
C LYS A 82 35.65 15.73 -20.15
N SER A 83 36.44 14.66 -20.29
CA SER A 83 35.92 13.31 -20.53
C SER A 83 35.14 12.78 -19.32
N GLU A 84 35.65 12.96 -18.11
CA GLU A 84 34.98 12.56 -16.87
C GLU A 84 33.67 13.32 -16.66
N LEU A 85 33.68 14.64 -16.87
CA LEU A 85 32.45 15.44 -16.81
C LEU A 85 31.43 14.97 -17.84
N MET A 86 31.85 14.65 -19.07
CA MET A 86 30.93 14.15 -20.09
C MET A 86 30.29 12.81 -19.69
N LYS A 87 31.07 11.89 -19.10
CA LYS A 87 30.53 10.63 -18.56
C LYS A 87 29.51 10.90 -17.45
N ALA A 88 29.82 11.79 -16.51
CA ALA A 88 28.93 12.15 -15.41
C ALA A 88 27.64 12.82 -15.91
N SER A 89 27.71 13.71 -16.91
CA SER A 89 26.54 14.36 -17.51
C SER A 89 25.64 13.37 -18.26
N VAL A 90 26.22 12.38 -18.97
CA VAL A 90 25.47 11.31 -19.63
C VAL A 90 24.78 10.42 -18.60
N GLU A 91 25.49 10.02 -17.54
CA GLU A 91 24.90 9.27 -16.42
C GLU A 91 23.75 10.06 -15.78
N MET A 92 23.95 11.35 -15.50
CA MET A 92 22.93 12.21 -14.90
C MET A 92 21.67 12.30 -15.76
N SER A 93 21.82 12.55 -17.06
CA SER A 93 20.69 12.59 -18.00
C SER A 93 19.93 11.27 -18.04
N ARG A 94 20.64 10.14 -17.97
CA ARG A 94 20.04 8.79 -17.91
C ARG A 94 19.24 8.59 -16.62
N VAL A 95 19.79 8.94 -15.46
CA VAL A 95 19.10 8.72 -14.18
C VAL A 95 17.94 9.68 -13.95
N VAL A 96 18.00 10.92 -14.43
CA VAL A 96 16.87 11.87 -14.37
C VAL A 96 15.69 11.34 -15.16
N LYS A 97 15.91 10.90 -16.40
CA LYS A 97 14.85 10.30 -17.22
C LYS A 97 14.27 9.05 -16.55
N GLY A 98 15.13 8.20 -15.99
CA GLY A 98 14.69 7.03 -15.22
C GLY A 98 13.83 7.42 -14.01
N LEU A 99 14.22 8.46 -13.26
CA LEU A 99 13.47 8.94 -12.10
C LEU A 99 12.07 9.46 -12.49
N GLU A 100 11.94 10.19 -13.59
CA GLU A 100 10.64 10.67 -14.09
C GLU A 100 9.70 9.50 -14.41
N GLU A 101 10.20 8.46 -15.07
CA GLU A 101 9.43 7.24 -15.37
C GLU A 101 9.02 6.50 -14.08
N GLN A 102 9.93 6.39 -13.11
CA GLN A 102 9.64 5.74 -11.82
C GLN A 102 8.63 6.53 -10.99
N ILE A 103 8.71 7.86 -10.92
CA ILE A 103 7.73 8.70 -10.22
C ILE A 103 6.34 8.51 -10.84
N ASN A 104 6.25 8.57 -12.16
CA ASN A 104 4.98 8.39 -12.86
C ASN A 104 4.39 6.99 -12.65
N SER A 105 5.23 5.95 -12.59
CA SER A 105 4.81 4.58 -12.30
C SER A 105 4.31 4.45 -10.85
N PHE A 106 5.06 5.00 -9.89
CA PHE A 106 4.72 5.00 -8.47
C PHE A 106 3.38 5.71 -8.21
N GLU A 107 3.18 6.91 -8.75
CA GLU A 107 1.94 7.67 -8.54
C GLU A 107 0.72 6.98 -9.14
N ARG A 108 0.86 6.39 -10.34
CA ARG A 108 -0.21 5.59 -10.96
C ARG A 108 -0.56 4.37 -10.12
N ARG A 109 0.46 3.62 -9.68
CA ARG A 109 0.28 2.44 -8.83
C ARG A 109 -0.37 2.81 -7.51
N LYS A 110 0.11 3.85 -6.84
CA LYS A 110 -0.44 4.36 -5.57
C LYS A 110 -1.93 4.64 -5.68
N LEU A 111 -2.33 5.38 -6.71
CA LEU A 111 -3.74 5.73 -6.92
C LEU A 111 -4.60 4.49 -7.18
N HIS A 112 -4.12 3.59 -8.05
CA HIS A 112 -4.82 2.36 -8.39
C HIS A 112 -5.00 1.46 -7.16
N ASP A 113 -3.92 1.20 -6.42
CA ASP A 113 -3.92 0.29 -5.27
C ASP A 113 -4.77 0.86 -4.14
N LEU A 114 -4.67 2.17 -3.85
CA LEU A 114 -5.51 2.80 -2.83
C LEU A 114 -7.00 2.70 -3.19
N LYS A 115 -7.35 2.95 -4.44
CA LYS A 115 -8.73 2.76 -4.92
C LYS A 115 -9.18 1.31 -4.74
N SER A 116 -8.35 0.33 -5.10
CA SER A 116 -8.67 -1.08 -4.95
C SER A 116 -8.88 -1.47 -3.49
N VAL A 117 -7.96 -1.07 -2.60
CA VAL A 117 -8.02 -1.36 -1.16
C VAL A 117 -9.28 -0.76 -0.53
N LEU A 118 -9.61 0.49 -0.85
CA LEU A 118 -10.81 1.14 -0.31
C LEU A 118 -12.10 0.49 -0.83
N LEU A 119 -12.14 0.08 -2.09
CA LEU A 119 -13.28 -0.65 -2.66
C LEU A 119 -13.43 -2.05 -2.03
N ASP A 120 -12.33 -2.76 -1.83
CA ASP A 120 -12.33 -4.06 -1.17
C ASP A 120 -12.82 -3.93 0.28
N PHE A 121 -12.32 -2.95 1.03
CA PHE A 121 -12.77 -2.66 2.39
C PHE A 121 -14.29 -2.47 2.45
N VAL A 122 -14.83 -1.52 1.68
CA VAL A 122 -16.27 -1.23 1.66
C VAL A 122 -17.07 -2.46 1.23
N THR A 123 -16.58 -3.23 0.25
CA THR A 123 -17.26 -4.44 -0.23
C THR A 123 -17.30 -5.54 0.83
N ILE A 124 -16.23 -5.70 1.62
CA ILE A 124 -16.15 -6.68 2.70
C ILE A 124 -17.15 -6.32 3.81
N GLU A 125 -17.11 -5.07 4.28
CA GLU A 125 -18.01 -4.55 5.32
C GLU A 125 -19.49 -4.66 4.88
N LEU A 126 -19.82 -4.28 3.65
CA LEU A 126 -21.18 -4.40 3.11
C LEU A 126 -21.67 -5.86 3.12
N ARG A 127 -20.80 -6.82 2.78
CA ARG A 127 -21.15 -8.25 2.78
C ARG A 127 -21.39 -8.75 4.19
N PHE A 128 -20.53 -8.39 5.13
CA PHE A 128 -20.70 -8.77 6.53
C PHE A 128 -21.97 -8.16 7.10
N HIS A 129 -22.15 -6.84 7.00
CA HIS A 129 -23.32 -6.15 7.53
C HIS A 129 -24.63 -6.68 6.96
N ARG A 130 -24.70 -6.96 5.66
CA ARG A 130 -25.88 -7.58 5.04
C ARG A 130 -26.21 -8.93 5.71
N LYS A 131 -25.21 -9.77 5.91
CA LYS A 131 -25.40 -11.11 6.47
C LYS A 131 -25.69 -11.06 7.98
N ALA A 132 -25.02 -10.16 8.70
CA ALA A 132 -25.28 -9.91 10.11
C ALA A 132 -26.72 -9.43 10.33
N LEU A 133 -27.21 -8.49 9.50
CA LEU A 133 -28.60 -8.03 9.56
C LEU A 133 -29.58 -9.19 9.37
N GLU A 134 -29.40 -9.99 8.32
CA GLU A 134 -30.22 -11.16 8.02
C GLU A 134 -30.28 -12.14 9.21
N LEU A 135 -29.12 -12.48 9.78
CA LEU A 135 -29.02 -13.41 10.91
C LEU A 135 -29.58 -12.82 12.21
N LEU A 136 -29.33 -11.54 12.50
CA LEU A 136 -29.85 -10.89 13.70
C LEU A 136 -31.36 -10.69 13.63
N THR A 137 -31.93 -10.46 12.44
CA THR A 137 -33.39 -10.47 12.25
C THR A 137 -33.99 -11.85 12.52
N LYS A 138 -33.35 -12.94 12.05
CA LYS A 138 -33.76 -14.30 12.41
C LYS A 138 -33.65 -14.54 13.92
N ALA A 139 -32.52 -14.17 14.52
CA ALA A 139 -32.27 -14.32 15.95
C ALA A 139 -33.34 -13.60 16.80
N TYR A 140 -33.75 -12.40 16.36
CA TYR A 140 -34.86 -11.67 16.97
C TYR A 140 -36.17 -12.45 16.90
N GLN A 141 -36.51 -13.04 15.75
CA GLN A 141 -37.71 -13.87 15.60
C GLN A 141 -37.66 -15.13 16.48
N ASP A 142 -36.50 -15.79 16.57
CA ASP A 142 -36.31 -16.95 17.43
C ASP A 142 -36.59 -16.59 18.90
N ILE A 143 -36.14 -15.42 19.37
CA ILE A 143 -36.43 -14.92 20.73
C ILE A 143 -37.92 -14.61 20.91
N VAL A 144 -38.54 -13.90 19.95
CA VAL A 144 -39.97 -13.55 20.02
C VAL A 144 -40.87 -14.79 20.04
N SER A 145 -40.40 -15.90 19.47
CA SER A 145 -41.15 -17.16 19.44
C SER A 145 -41.11 -17.97 20.74
N ILE A 146 -40.37 -17.51 21.76
CA ILE A 146 -40.35 -18.15 23.08
C ILE A 146 -41.72 -17.99 23.73
N ASP A 147 -42.37 -19.12 24.03
CA ASP A 147 -43.66 -19.16 24.72
C ASP A 147 -43.41 -19.38 26.21
N GLU A 148 -43.37 -18.28 26.96
CA GLU A 148 -43.08 -18.30 28.39
C GLU A 148 -44.05 -19.20 29.19
N ILE A 149 -45.32 -19.28 28.79
CA ILE A 149 -46.32 -20.05 29.54
C ILE A 149 -46.08 -21.53 29.32
N LYS A 150 -45.99 -21.96 28.05
CA LYS A 150 -45.71 -23.35 27.72
C LYS A 150 -44.36 -23.81 28.26
N ASP A 151 -43.36 -22.95 28.17
CA ASP A 151 -42.00 -23.25 28.61
C ASP A 151 -41.83 -23.33 30.14
N LEU A 152 -42.81 -22.83 30.91
CA LEU A 152 -42.86 -22.99 32.37
C LEU A 152 -43.61 -24.27 32.79
N GLU A 153 -44.45 -24.82 31.91
CA GLU A 153 -45.24 -26.03 32.14
C GLU A 153 -44.48 -27.32 31.75
N ASP A 154 -43.53 -27.21 30.80
CA ASP A 154 -42.60 -28.27 30.35
C ASP A 154 -41.32 -28.33 31.21
#